data_AF-A0A6V7XQB8-F1
#
_entry.id   AF-A0A6V7XQB8-F1
#
_cell.length_a   1.000
_cell.length_b   1.000
_cell.length_c   1.000
_cell.angle_alpha   90.00
_cell.angle_beta   90.00
_cell.angle_gamma   90.00
#
_symmetry.space_group_name_H-M   'P 1'
#
loop_
_entity.id
_entity.type
_entity.pdbx_description
1 polymer ?
#
loop_
_entity_poly.entity_id
_entity_poly.type
_entity_poly.pdbx_seq_one_letter_code
_entity_poly.pdbx_strand_id
1 'polypeptide(L)'
;MLLNLPVEVKLDILKFLKFKQLLSVQQTNYYFYCLIRQNEGILACRRLHSVKTGMSDLKRCPARFIYKIVNLKSGIFNVVLEDSFLKRLIWQSAVDRRIPVYLSTCDTPPTQKLFTSVKLNNIRFAVNYILKLPINPRNIEEMKIVRCWLEKLFICYFDHVEFFRYFFNPEMIKILFDNEKYIPTQIRGVRCVSCFSNHNINNSVKFHLDHLFLTDYVSISFEELGKKEKCNKHLLELLINGGKNIPQVTIRTEKQTLLDLIIKHIETNDCSNFISNIKIVDRSKSLNGQHTPIKGKPIYIIRNTFNPEMIFKIYCEMHWGNILVYTIKGEILP
;
A
#
# COMPACT_ATOMS: atom_id res chain seq x y z
N MET A 1 -27.40 -20.22 17.62
CA MET A 1 -26.14 -20.47 18.35
C MET A 1 -25.17 -19.28 18.27
N LEU A 2 -24.76 -18.80 17.09
CA LEU A 2 -23.83 -17.66 17.00
C LEU A 2 -24.37 -16.35 17.60
N LEU A 3 -25.67 -16.06 17.56
CA LEU A 3 -26.24 -14.78 18.03
C LEU A 3 -25.97 -14.48 19.51
N ASN A 4 -25.82 -15.51 20.35
CA ASN A 4 -25.65 -15.36 21.80
C ASN A 4 -24.19 -15.26 22.24
N LEU A 5 -23.23 -15.36 21.31
CA LEU A 5 -21.81 -15.26 21.62
C LEU A 5 -21.37 -13.78 21.78
N PRO A 6 -20.30 -13.50 22.53
CA PRO A 6 -19.64 -12.19 22.50
C PRO A 6 -19.20 -11.80 21.07
N VAL A 7 -19.13 -10.50 20.78
CA VAL A 7 -18.78 -9.99 19.44
C VAL A 7 -17.39 -10.49 19.00
N GLU A 8 -16.44 -10.53 19.91
CA GLU A 8 -15.06 -10.97 19.67
C GLU A 8 -15.04 -12.43 19.20
N VAL A 9 -15.77 -13.30 19.90
CA VAL A 9 -15.89 -14.72 19.56
C VAL A 9 -16.60 -14.91 18.22
N LYS A 10 -17.64 -14.11 17.93
CA LYS A 10 -18.31 -14.12 16.62
C LYS A 10 -17.33 -13.76 15.51
N LEU A 11 -16.54 -12.71 15.69
CA LEU A 11 -15.56 -12.27 14.70
C LEU A 11 -14.48 -13.32 14.49
N ASP A 12 -14.00 -13.96 15.55
CA ASP A 12 -13.04 -15.05 15.44
C ASP A 12 -13.62 -16.22 14.63
N ILE A 13 -14.86 -16.62 14.88
CA ILE A 13 -15.54 -17.64 14.07
C ILE A 13 -15.66 -17.19 12.60
N LEU A 14 -16.08 -15.94 12.36
CA LEU A 14 -16.28 -15.40 11.01
C LEU A 14 -14.97 -15.33 10.22
N LYS A 15 -13.82 -15.12 10.86
CA LYS A 15 -12.48 -15.17 10.20
C LYS A 15 -12.17 -16.53 9.56
N PHE A 16 -12.76 -17.62 10.08
CA PHE A 16 -12.55 -18.97 9.52
C PHE A 16 -13.45 -19.27 8.32
N LEU A 17 -14.45 -18.43 8.04
CA LEU A 17 -15.36 -18.64 6.92
C LEU A 17 -14.71 -18.25 5.59
N LYS A 18 -14.88 -19.09 4.57
CA LYS A 18 -14.53 -18.72 3.18
C LYS A 18 -15.46 -17.61 2.71
N PHE A 19 -15.04 -16.81 1.72
CA PHE A 19 -15.85 -15.69 1.20
C PHE A 19 -17.31 -16.04 0.91
N LYS A 20 -17.59 -17.14 0.21
CA LYS A 20 -18.97 -17.57 -0.10
C LYS A 20 -19.79 -17.87 1.15
N GLN A 21 -19.15 -18.41 2.19
CA GLN A 21 -19.78 -18.68 3.49
C GLN A 21 -19.98 -17.38 4.26
N LEU A 22 -19.01 -16.47 4.26
CA LEU A 22 -19.12 -15.16 4.87
C LEU A 22 -20.27 -14.35 4.25
N LEU A 23 -20.37 -14.34 2.91
CA LEU A 23 -21.46 -13.69 2.16
C LEU A 23 -22.81 -14.35 2.46
N SER A 24 -22.84 -15.67 2.55
CA SER A 24 -24.06 -16.40 2.94
C SER A 24 -24.50 -16.02 4.35
N VAL A 25 -23.59 -15.96 5.32
CA VAL A 25 -23.88 -15.51 6.69
C VAL A 25 -24.33 -14.06 6.70
N GLN A 26 -23.72 -13.19 5.91
CA GLN A 26 -24.14 -11.80 5.73
C GLN A 26 -25.60 -11.69 5.26
N GLN A 27 -26.06 -12.63 4.43
CA GLN A 27 -27.42 -12.67 3.91
C GLN A 27 -28.42 -13.36 4.84
N THR A 28 -27.98 -14.06 5.90
CA THR A 28 -28.89 -14.79 6.79
C THR A 28 -29.78 -13.88 7.63
N ASN A 29 -29.25 -12.75 8.13
CA ASN A 29 -30.02 -11.75 8.86
C ASN A 29 -29.32 -10.40 8.94
N TYR A 30 -30.09 -9.36 9.29
CA TYR A 30 -29.62 -7.98 9.42
C TYR A 30 -28.50 -7.82 10.47
N TYR A 31 -28.49 -8.61 11.53
CA TYR A 31 -27.45 -8.56 12.55
C TYR A 31 -26.08 -8.97 11.99
N PHE A 32 -25.98 -10.12 11.32
CA PHE A 32 -24.72 -10.54 10.71
C PHE A 32 -24.31 -9.65 9.53
N TYR A 33 -25.28 -9.12 8.78
CA TYR A 33 -25.01 -8.08 7.80
C TYR A 33 -24.27 -6.90 8.46
N CYS A 34 -24.82 -6.34 9.54
CA CYS A 34 -24.21 -5.23 10.26
C CYS A 34 -22.88 -5.63 10.92
N LEU A 35 -22.80 -6.79 11.56
CA LEU A 35 -21.59 -7.25 12.24
C LEU A 35 -20.43 -7.47 11.27
N ILE A 36 -20.67 -8.14 10.14
CA ILE A 36 -19.65 -8.37 9.12
C ILE A 36 -19.23 -7.02 8.53
N ARG A 37 -20.20 -6.15 8.19
CA ARG A 37 -19.94 -4.83 7.62
C ARG A 37 -19.12 -3.94 8.56
N GLN A 38 -19.47 -3.89 9.84
CA GLN A 38 -18.76 -3.13 10.87
C GLN A 38 -17.33 -3.65 11.09
N ASN A 39 -17.05 -4.89 10.71
CA ASN A 39 -15.77 -5.55 10.89
C ASN A 39 -15.13 -5.99 9.56
N GLU A 40 -15.53 -5.40 8.43
CA GLU A 40 -15.03 -5.73 7.08
C GLU A 40 -13.50 -5.57 6.99
N GLY A 41 -12.93 -4.65 7.76
CA GLY A 41 -11.48 -4.48 7.85
C GLY A 41 -10.74 -5.70 8.42
N ILE A 42 -11.39 -6.47 9.28
CA ILE A 42 -10.85 -7.68 9.91
C ILE A 42 -11.30 -8.93 9.14
N LEU A 43 -12.53 -8.89 8.62
CA LEU A 43 -13.15 -9.93 7.82
C LEU A 43 -12.97 -9.60 6.33
N ALA A 44 -11.72 -9.52 5.88
CA ALA A 44 -11.43 -9.24 4.48
C ALA A 44 -12.23 -10.19 3.57
N CYS A 45 -13.15 -9.61 2.79
CA CYS A 45 -14.13 -10.37 2.04
C CYS A 45 -13.44 -11.33 1.06
N ARG A 46 -12.32 -10.94 0.44
CA ARG A 46 -11.63 -11.81 -0.52
C ARG A 46 -10.12 -11.69 -0.46
N ARG A 47 -9.45 -12.79 -0.16
CA ARG A 47 -7.98 -12.91 -0.30
C ARG A 47 -7.61 -13.17 -1.76
N LEU A 48 -6.75 -12.32 -2.30
CA LEU A 48 -6.29 -12.32 -3.68
C LEU A 48 -4.77 -12.37 -3.73
N HIS A 49 -4.21 -12.87 -4.83
CA HIS A 49 -2.77 -13.03 -4.94
C HIS A 49 -2.08 -11.68 -5.01
N SER A 50 -2.53 -10.83 -5.93
CA SER A 50 -1.92 -9.52 -6.07
C SER A 50 -2.84 -8.47 -6.68
N VAL A 51 -2.55 -7.21 -6.35
CA VAL A 51 -3.01 -6.04 -7.09
C VAL A 51 -1.80 -5.26 -7.57
N LYS A 52 -1.84 -4.83 -8.82
CA LYS A 52 -0.75 -4.09 -9.46
C LYS A 52 -1.29 -2.94 -10.28
N THR A 53 -0.72 -1.76 -10.11
CA THR A 53 -0.82 -0.66 -11.07
C THR A 53 0.44 -0.61 -11.93
N GLY A 54 0.28 -0.29 -13.21
CA GLY A 54 1.43 -0.11 -14.08
C GLY A 54 1.05 0.17 -15.51
N MET A 55 2.08 0.45 -16.32
CA MET A 55 1.95 0.48 -17.77
C MET A 55 2.22 -0.91 -18.32
N SER A 56 1.37 -1.35 -19.23
CA SER A 56 1.67 -2.51 -20.05
C SER A 56 1.51 -2.08 -21.47
N ASP A 57 2.55 -2.27 -22.26
CA ASP A 57 2.32 -2.58 -23.65
C ASP A 57 1.80 -4.03 -23.66
N LEU A 58 0.49 -4.22 -23.56
CA LEU A 58 -0.13 -5.57 -23.56
C LEU A 58 0.34 -6.39 -24.76
N LYS A 59 0.75 -5.71 -25.84
CA LYS A 59 1.35 -6.29 -27.05
C LYS A 59 2.74 -6.89 -26.85
N ARG A 60 3.52 -6.43 -25.86
CA ARG A 60 4.88 -6.91 -25.56
C ARG A 60 4.95 -7.88 -24.39
N CYS A 61 3.83 -8.19 -23.75
CA CYS A 61 3.83 -9.18 -22.69
C CYS A 61 4.06 -10.57 -23.31
N PRO A 62 4.97 -11.40 -22.76
CA PRO A 62 5.18 -12.75 -23.24
C PRO A 62 3.85 -13.50 -23.32
N ALA A 63 3.64 -14.31 -24.37
CA ALA A 63 2.41 -15.08 -24.62
C ALA A 63 1.97 -15.99 -23.44
N ARG A 64 2.81 -16.14 -22.41
CA ARG A 64 2.56 -16.89 -21.18
C ARG A 64 1.59 -16.19 -20.21
N PHE A 65 1.30 -14.90 -20.38
CA PHE A 65 0.36 -14.18 -19.51
C PHE A 65 -1.02 -14.06 -20.16
N ILE A 66 -2.01 -14.76 -19.58
CA ILE A 66 -3.40 -14.63 -19.99
C ILE A 66 -4.00 -13.44 -19.24
N TYR A 67 -4.33 -12.38 -19.99
CA TYR A 67 -5.04 -11.22 -19.47
C TYR A 67 -6.52 -11.31 -19.82
N LYS A 68 -7.40 -11.14 -18.83
CA LYS A 68 -8.83 -11.01 -19.04
C LYS A 68 -9.26 -9.59 -18.66
N ILE A 69 -9.71 -8.82 -19.65
CA ILE A 69 -10.30 -7.51 -19.39
C ILE A 69 -11.65 -7.73 -18.70
N VAL A 70 -11.84 -7.10 -17.55
CA VAL A 70 -13.12 -7.13 -16.85
C VAL A 70 -13.89 -5.86 -17.19
N ASN A 71 -15.03 -6.04 -17.86
CA ASN A 71 -16.01 -4.98 -18.01
C ASN A 71 -16.98 -5.02 -16.82
N LEU A 72 -17.42 -3.88 -16.31
CA LEU A 72 -18.49 -3.82 -15.31
C LEU A 72 -19.77 -4.51 -15.76
N LYS A 73 -20.11 -4.41 -17.05
CA LYS A 73 -21.27 -5.09 -17.64
C LYS A 73 -21.18 -6.62 -17.62
N SER A 74 -20.04 -7.19 -17.24
CA SER A 74 -19.90 -8.65 -17.12
C SER A 74 -20.72 -9.26 -15.98
N GLY A 75 -21.39 -8.45 -15.15
CA GLY A 75 -22.20 -8.93 -14.03
C GLY A 75 -21.38 -9.51 -12.87
N ILE A 76 -20.05 -9.44 -12.93
CA ILE A 76 -19.15 -9.90 -11.85
C ILE A 76 -19.36 -9.04 -10.59
N PHE A 77 -19.79 -7.79 -10.75
CA PHE A 77 -20.12 -6.88 -9.66
C PHE A 77 -21.45 -6.19 -9.96
N ASN A 78 -22.49 -6.48 -9.17
CA ASN A 78 -23.73 -5.71 -9.19
C ASN A 78 -23.52 -4.40 -8.43
N VAL A 79 -23.76 -3.27 -9.10
CA VAL A 79 -23.51 -1.94 -8.57
C VAL A 79 -24.85 -1.28 -8.25
N VAL A 80 -25.18 -1.22 -6.96
CA VAL A 80 -26.24 -0.35 -6.46
C VAL A 80 -25.53 0.77 -5.71
N LEU A 81 -25.30 1.90 -6.40
CA LEU A 81 -24.74 3.09 -5.79
C LEU A 81 -25.89 3.99 -5.35
N GLU A 82 -25.94 4.32 -4.06
CA GLU A 82 -26.79 5.40 -3.58
C GLU A 82 -26.24 6.73 -4.12
N ASP A 83 -26.95 7.26 -5.12
CA ASP A 83 -26.63 8.50 -5.83
C ASP A 83 -27.35 9.67 -5.14
N SER A 84 -26.67 10.38 -4.24
CA SER A 84 -27.20 11.61 -3.65
C SER A 84 -26.85 12.83 -4.51
N PHE A 85 -27.74 13.82 -4.57
CA PHE A 85 -27.51 15.05 -5.34
C PHE A 85 -26.18 15.73 -5.00
N LEU A 86 -25.82 15.77 -3.71
CA LEU A 86 -24.56 16.36 -3.25
C LEU A 86 -23.32 15.61 -3.79
N LYS A 87 -23.36 14.27 -3.85
CA LYS A 87 -22.26 13.48 -4.44
C LYS A 87 -22.07 13.80 -5.92
N ARG A 88 -23.16 13.95 -6.67
CA ARG A 88 -23.11 14.34 -8.09
C ARG A 88 -22.42 15.68 -8.29
N LEU A 89 -22.73 16.68 -7.46
CA LEU A 89 -22.08 18.00 -7.55
C LEU A 89 -20.58 17.92 -7.28
N ILE A 90 -20.17 17.20 -6.23
CA ILE A 90 -18.76 17.01 -5.88
C ILE A 90 -18.01 16.29 -7.02
N TRP A 91 -18.61 15.22 -7.57
CA TRP A 91 -18.01 14.47 -8.67
C TRP A 91 -17.97 15.27 -9.97
N GLN A 92 -18.98 16.09 -10.24
CA GLN A 92 -18.98 16.97 -11.41
C GLN A 92 -17.84 17.97 -11.31
N SER A 93 -17.66 18.61 -10.15
CA SER A 93 -16.53 19.52 -9.90
C SER A 93 -15.17 18.82 -10.12
N ALA A 94 -15.02 17.57 -9.70
CA ALA A 94 -13.82 16.78 -9.92
C ALA A 94 -13.56 16.47 -11.40
N VAL A 95 -14.61 16.16 -12.16
CA VAL A 95 -14.58 15.95 -13.61
C VAL A 95 -14.18 17.24 -14.33
N ASP A 96 -14.77 18.38 -13.95
CA ASP A 96 -14.49 19.69 -14.55
C ASP A 96 -13.03 20.10 -14.30
N ARG A 97 -12.50 19.82 -13.10
CA ARG A 97 -11.09 19.99 -12.73
C ARG A 97 -10.16 18.93 -13.34
N ARG A 98 -10.70 17.91 -14.01
CA ARG A 98 -9.98 16.79 -14.63
C ARG A 98 -9.05 16.06 -13.66
N ILE A 99 -9.53 15.81 -12.43
CA ILE A 99 -8.73 15.13 -11.40
C ILE A 99 -8.44 13.68 -11.86
N PRO A 100 -7.17 13.26 -11.93
CA PRO A 100 -6.84 11.92 -12.42
C PRO A 100 -7.09 10.86 -11.34
N VAL A 101 -7.42 9.64 -11.77
CA VAL A 101 -7.56 8.45 -10.90
C VAL A 101 -6.20 8.00 -10.38
N TYR A 102 -5.15 8.21 -11.16
CA TYR A 102 -3.80 7.78 -10.83
C TYR A 102 -2.83 8.96 -10.84
N LEU A 103 -1.86 8.93 -9.92
CA LEU A 103 -0.71 9.81 -9.97
C LEU A 103 0.49 9.04 -10.49
N SER A 104 1.28 9.68 -11.36
CA SER A 104 2.54 9.14 -11.85
C SER A 104 3.64 9.41 -10.84
N THR A 105 4.46 8.41 -10.55
CA THR A 105 5.69 8.54 -9.78
C THR A 105 6.91 8.62 -10.69
N CYS A 106 6.72 8.73 -12.01
CA CYS A 106 7.77 8.98 -12.99
C CYS A 106 7.47 10.25 -13.80
N ASP A 107 8.48 10.85 -14.44
CA ASP A 107 8.28 12.08 -15.21
C ASP A 107 7.44 11.87 -16.47
N THR A 108 7.18 10.63 -16.86
CA THR A 108 6.25 10.33 -17.95
C THR A 108 4.80 10.50 -17.50
N PRO A 109 3.99 11.30 -18.20
CA PRO A 109 2.57 11.44 -17.87
C PRO A 109 1.84 10.10 -18.05
N PRO A 110 0.72 9.88 -17.34
CA PRO A 110 -0.09 8.70 -17.55
C PRO A 110 -0.58 8.65 -19.00
N THR A 111 -0.22 7.60 -19.74
CA THR A 111 -0.73 7.36 -21.09
C THR A 111 -1.97 6.46 -21.04
N GLN A 112 -2.73 6.37 -22.14
CA GLN A 112 -3.90 5.48 -22.27
C GLN A 112 -3.61 3.98 -22.00
N LYS A 113 -2.34 3.59 -21.85
CA LYS A 113 -1.91 2.22 -21.54
C LYS A 113 -1.82 1.90 -20.05
N LEU A 114 -2.27 2.79 -19.17
CA LEU A 114 -2.32 2.56 -17.74
C LEU A 114 -3.45 1.60 -17.36
N PHE A 115 -3.17 0.67 -16.46
CA PHE A 115 -4.16 -0.27 -15.95
C PHE A 115 -3.92 -0.63 -14.49
N THR A 116 -4.98 -1.06 -13.83
CA THR A 116 -4.89 -1.85 -12.61
C THR A 116 -5.14 -3.31 -12.97
N SER A 117 -4.32 -4.21 -12.47
CA SER A 117 -4.55 -5.65 -12.58
C SER A 117 -4.70 -6.29 -11.23
N VAL A 118 -5.53 -7.31 -11.20
CA VAL A 118 -5.79 -8.13 -10.02
C VAL A 118 -5.58 -9.59 -10.40
N LYS A 119 -4.81 -10.31 -9.60
CA LYS A 119 -4.53 -11.73 -9.80
C LYS A 119 -5.26 -12.56 -8.76
N LEU A 120 -6.02 -13.54 -9.20
CA LEU A 120 -6.74 -14.46 -8.31
C LEU A 120 -5.80 -15.55 -7.80
N ASN A 121 -6.04 -16.02 -6.56
CA ASN A 121 -5.22 -17.00 -5.86
C ASN A 121 -5.39 -18.46 -6.34
N ASN A 122 -5.96 -18.67 -7.52
CA ASN A 122 -6.34 -20.02 -7.94
C ASN A 122 -5.82 -20.34 -9.34
N ILE A 123 -5.18 -21.51 -9.44
CA ILE A 123 -4.83 -22.29 -10.64
C ILE A 123 -3.37 -22.16 -11.10
N ARG A 124 -2.83 -23.30 -11.59
CA ARG A 124 -1.56 -23.52 -12.33
C ARG A 124 -1.24 -22.47 -13.42
N PHE A 125 -2.19 -21.61 -13.78
CA PHE A 125 -2.03 -20.50 -14.70
C PHE A 125 -2.56 -19.22 -14.05
N ALA A 126 -1.65 -18.27 -13.81
CA ALA A 126 -1.97 -16.97 -13.26
C ALA A 126 -2.75 -16.13 -14.29
N VAL A 127 -4.08 -16.12 -14.22
CA VAL A 127 -4.90 -15.18 -15.00
C VAL A 127 -4.88 -13.82 -14.32
N ASN A 128 -4.44 -12.80 -15.06
CA ASN A 128 -4.48 -11.41 -14.61
C ASN A 128 -5.77 -10.76 -15.12
N TYR A 129 -6.56 -10.25 -14.20
CA TYR A 129 -7.77 -9.50 -14.54
C TYR A 129 -7.43 -8.02 -14.64
N ILE A 130 -7.67 -7.43 -15.80
CA ILE A 130 -7.39 -6.01 -16.04
C ILE A 130 -8.65 -5.20 -15.76
N LEU A 131 -8.55 -4.29 -14.80
CA LEU A 131 -9.54 -3.27 -14.50
C LEU A 131 -9.28 -2.05 -15.37
N LYS A 132 -10.15 -1.82 -16.36
CA LYS A 132 -10.09 -0.63 -17.21
C LYS A 132 -10.73 0.55 -16.48
N LEU A 133 -9.94 1.23 -15.66
CA LEU A 133 -10.37 2.50 -15.06
C LEU A 133 -10.06 3.66 -16.02
N PRO A 134 -10.97 4.64 -16.14
CA PRO A 134 -10.64 5.89 -16.82
C PRO A 134 -9.48 6.56 -16.09
N ILE A 135 -8.52 7.12 -16.83
CA ILE A 135 -7.40 7.86 -16.23
C ILE A 135 -7.90 9.20 -15.72
N ASN A 136 -8.65 9.91 -16.58
CA ASN A 136 -9.32 11.17 -16.28
C ASN A 136 -10.81 10.97 -16.56
N PRO A 137 -11.64 10.76 -15.52
CA PRO A 137 -13.08 10.58 -15.69
C PRO A 137 -13.69 11.78 -16.41
N ARG A 138 -14.48 11.51 -17.45
CA ARG A 138 -15.08 12.55 -18.32
C ARG A 138 -16.50 12.93 -17.93
N ASN A 139 -17.14 12.11 -17.10
CA ASN A 139 -18.51 12.29 -16.66
C ASN A 139 -18.76 11.51 -15.37
N ILE A 140 -19.94 11.74 -14.78
CA ILE A 140 -20.39 11.10 -13.54
C ILE A 140 -20.45 9.57 -13.65
N GLU A 141 -20.79 9.02 -14.81
CA GLU A 141 -20.85 7.57 -14.99
C GLU A 141 -19.45 6.95 -14.92
N GLU A 142 -18.45 7.56 -15.53
CA GLU A 142 -17.04 7.16 -15.36
C GLU A 142 -16.56 7.30 -13.90
N MET A 143 -17.05 8.29 -13.14
CA MET A 143 -16.76 8.40 -11.71
C MET A 143 -17.36 7.23 -10.91
N LYS A 144 -18.61 6.82 -11.22
CA LYS A 144 -19.26 5.63 -10.62
C LYS A 144 -18.45 4.36 -10.88
N ILE A 145 -17.91 4.22 -12.09
CA ILE A 145 -17.02 3.12 -12.47
C ILE A 145 -15.79 3.07 -11.56
N VAL A 146 -15.09 4.21 -11.41
CA VAL A 146 -13.90 4.31 -10.56
C VAL A 146 -14.23 3.96 -9.12
N ARG A 147 -15.27 4.59 -8.57
CA ARG A 147 -15.73 4.34 -7.20
C ARG A 147 -16.01 2.88 -6.96
N CYS A 148 -16.82 2.25 -7.81
CA CYS A 148 -17.16 0.85 -7.68
C CYS A 148 -15.91 -0.02 -7.62
N TRP A 149 -14.94 0.21 -8.52
CA TRP A 149 -13.72 -0.60 -8.53
C TRP A 149 -12.85 -0.38 -7.31
N LEU A 150 -12.65 0.86 -6.87
CA LEU A 150 -11.88 1.16 -5.66
C LEU A 150 -12.52 0.54 -4.42
N GLU A 151 -13.83 0.65 -4.27
CA GLU A 151 -14.57 0.00 -3.19
C GLU A 151 -14.31 -1.51 -3.18
N LYS A 152 -14.37 -2.18 -4.35
CA LYS A 152 -14.06 -3.61 -4.44
C LYS A 152 -12.61 -3.94 -4.13
N LEU A 153 -11.66 -3.06 -4.46
CA LEU A 153 -10.26 -3.25 -4.11
C LEU A 153 -10.03 -3.09 -2.60
N PHE A 154 -10.69 -2.14 -1.94
CA PHE A 154 -10.49 -1.88 -0.52
C PHE A 154 -11.08 -2.96 0.41
N ILE A 155 -12.09 -3.69 -0.04
CA ILE A 155 -12.62 -4.87 0.70
C ILE A 155 -11.83 -6.17 0.44
N CYS A 156 -10.80 -6.12 -0.42
CA CYS A 156 -9.93 -7.25 -0.69
C CYS A 156 -8.67 -7.21 0.20
N TYR A 157 -8.04 -8.37 0.35
CA TYR A 157 -6.74 -8.51 1.00
C TYR A 157 -5.76 -9.21 0.05
N PHE A 158 -4.60 -8.59 -0.19
CA PHE A 158 -3.67 -9.03 -1.22
C PHE A 158 -2.40 -9.64 -0.63
N ASP A 159 -1.94 -10.78 -1.15
CA ASP A 159 -0.61 -11.30 -0.77
C ASP A 159 0.51 -10.35 -1.24
N HIS A 160 0.33 -9.75 -2.41
CA HIS A 160 1.28 -8.79 -2.99
C HIS A 160 0.58 -7.54 -3.54
N VAL A 161 1.04 -6.37 -3.13
CA VAL A 161 0.62 -5.07 -3.67
C VAL A 161 1.79 -4.47 -4.43
N GLU A 162 1.55 -4.02 -5.66
CA GLU A 162 2.60 -3.47 -6.51
C GLU A 162 2.18 -2.11 -7.10
N PHE A 163 2.90 -1.05 -6.75
CA PHE A 163 2.74 0.28 -7.36
C PHE A 163 3.98 0.64 -8.18
N PHE A 164 3.99 0.17 -9.44
CA PHE A 164 5.07 0.49 -10.37
C PHE A 164 4.71 1.75 -11.15
N ARG A 165 5.41 2.85 -10.86
CA ARG A 165 5.29 4.14 -11.56
C ARG A 165 3.96 4.87 -11.40
N TYR A 166 2.93 4.22 -10.85
CA TYR A 166 1.60 4.78 -10.69
C TYR A 166 0.96 4.28 -9.40
N PHE A 167 0.19 5.12 -8.73
CA PHE A 167 -0.65 4.75 -7.59
C PHE A 167 -1.96 5.52 -7.66
N PHE A 168 -2.96 5.12 -6.87
CA PHE A 168 -4.25 5.81 -6.86
C PHE A 168 -4.10 7.20 -6.26
N ASN A 169 -4.72 8.20 -6.88
CA ASN A 169 -4.68 9.57 -6.41
C ASN A 169 -5.42 9.70 -5.07
N PRO A 170 -4.76 10.10 -3.96
CA PRO A 170 -5.42 10.31 -2.67
C PRO A 170 -6.58 11.31 -2.73
N GLU A 171 -6.46 12.38 -3.55
CA GLU A 171 -7.53 13.36 -3.74
C GLU A 171 -8.76 12.71 -4.39
N MET A 172 -8.56 11.82 -5.37
CA MET A 172 -9.65 11.08 -6.00
C MET A 172 -10.32 10.13 -4.99
N ILE A 173 -9.54 9.41 -4.17
CA ILE A 173 -10.10 8.55 -3.12
C ILE A 173 -10.93 9.39 -2.16
N LYS A 174 -10.41 10.53 -1.71
CA LYS A 174 -11.14 11.47 -0.85
C LYS A 174 -12.46 11.88 -1.50
N ILE A 175 -12.45 12.41 -2.72
CA ILE A 175 -13.66 12.82 -3.46
C ILE A 175 -14.72 11.72 -3.54
N LEU A 176 -14.31 10.46 -3.69
CA LEU A 176 -15.22 9.34 -3.83
C LEU A 176 -15.78 8.83 -2.49
N PHE A 177 -15.09 9.07 -1.37
CA PHE A 177 -15.37 8.41 -0.08
C PHE A 177 -15.36 9.32 1.18
N ASP A 178 -15.08 10.63 1.10
CA ASP A 178 -14.78 11.53 2.26
C ASP A 178 -15.84 11.58 3.38
N ASN A 179 -17.08 11.16 3.09
CA ASN A 179 -18.19 11.18 4.05
C ASN A 179 -18.65 9.79 4.46
N GLU A 180 -17.91 8.75 4.09
CA GLU A 180 -18.35 7.37 4.24
C GLU A 180 -17.58 6.69 5.35
N LYS A 181 -18.08 6.84 6.58
CA LYS A 181 -17.50 6.25 7.79
C LYS A 181 -17.34 4.73 7.74
N TYR A 182 -18.03 4.05 6.83
CA TYR A 182 -18.14 2.59 6.78
C TYR A 182 -17.33 1.93 5.66
N ILE A 183 -16.80 2.68 4.69
CA ILE A 183 -16.01 2.09 3.61
C ILE A 183 -14.53 2.25 3.96
N PRO A 184 -13.78 1.14 4.14
CA PRO A 184 -12.33 1.23 4.25
C PRO A 184 -11.78 1.88 2.98
N THR A 185 -10.92 2.87 3.11
CA THR A 185 -10.24 3.53 1.96
C THR A 185 -8.79 3.08 1.83
N GLN A 186 -8.46 1.93 2.43
CA GLN A 186 -7.12 1.37 2.48
C GLN A 186 -7.02 0.11 1.64
N ILE A 187 -5.96 0.02 0.84
CA ILE A 187 -5.54 -1.24 0.23
C ILE A 187 -4.84 -2.07 1.30
N ARG A 188 -5.35 -3.28 1.52
CA ARG A 188 -4.83 -4.19 2.55
C ARG A 188 -4.01 -5.30 1.90
N GLY A 189 -2.85 -5.60 2.47
CA GLY A 189 -2.08 -6.75 1.99
C GLY A 189 -1.00 -7.22 2.93
N VAL A 190 -0.25 -8.22 2.49
CA VAL A 190 0.91 -8.73 3.22
C VAL A 190 2.12 -7.86 2.90
N ARG A 191 2.45 -7.75 1.61
CA ARG A 191 3.66 -7.05 1.14
C ARG A 191 3.32 -6.00 0.10
N CYS A 192 4.06 -4.90 0.11
CA CYS A 192 3.98 -3.89 -0.94
C CYS A 192 5.34 -3.63 -1.57
N VAL A 193 5.37 -3.47 -2.89
CA VAL A 193 6.53 -2.97 -3.64
C VAL A 193 6.13 -1.71 -4.38
N SER A 194 6.84 -0.62 -4.12
CA SER A 194 6.57 0.68 -4.74
C SER A 194 7.87 1.26 -5.31
N CYS A 195 7.78 1.80 -6.53
CA CYS A 195 8.90 2.47 -7.19
C CYS A 195 8.57 3.95 -7.44
N PHE A 196 9.47 4.84 -7.03
CA PHE A 196 9.32 6.29 -7.17
C PHE A 196 10.52 6.88 -7.91
N SER A 197 10.27 7.75 -8.88
CA SER A 197 11.30 8.41 -9.66
C SER A 197 11.08 9.90 -9.92
N ASN A 198 10.03 10.52 -9.36
CA ASN A 198 9.70 11.92 -9.63
C ASN A 198 9.30 12.75 -8.39
N HIS A 199 8.82 13.97 -8.67
CA HIS A 199 8.38 14.98 -7.72
C HIS A 199 7.10 14.64 -6.93
N ASN A 200 6.35 13.58 -7.27
CA ASN A 200 5.12 13.18 -6.57
C ASN A 200 5.37 12.32 -5.32
N ILE A 201 6.60 12.30 -4.80
CA ILE A 201 6.95 11.53 -3.61
C ILE A 201 6.06 11.89 -2.41
N ASN A 202 5.67 13.16 -2.25
CA ASN A 202 4.83 13.61 -1.14
C ASN A 202 3.45 12.96 -1.19
N ASN A 203 2.82 12.99 -2.36
CA ASN A 203 1.53 12.34 -2.58
C ASN A 203 1.62 10.82 -2.41
N SER A 204 2.76 10.24 -2.77
CA SER A 204 3.01 8.82 -2.57
C SER A 204 3.15 8.46 -1.10
N VAL A 205 3.97 9.19 -0.34
CA VAL A 205 4.12 8.98 1.10
C VAL A 205 2.78 9.13 1.80
N LYS A 206 2.02 10.18 1.46
CA LYS A 206 0.65 10.37 1.95
C LYS A 206 -0.25 9.17 1.62
N PHE A 207 -0.20 8.68 0.38
CA PHE A 207 -0.94 7.48 0.00
C PHE A 207 -0.57 6.25 0.84
N HIS A 208 0.72 6.03 1.11
CA HIS A 208 1.17 4.88 1.91
C HIS A 208 0.76 4.99 3.38
N LEU A 209 0.72 6.21 3.93
CA LEU A 209 0.28 6.45 5.31
C LEU A 209 -1.24 6.30 5.45
N ASP A 210 -2.00 6.90 4.53
CA ASP A 210 -3.45 7.05 4.65
C ASP A 210 -4.22 5.88 4.03
N HIS A 211 -3.71 5.29 2.94
CA HIS A 211 -4.45 4.39 2.06
C HIS A 211 -3.80 3.00 1.88
N LEU A 212 -2.79 2.66 2.68
CA LEU A 212 -2.14 1.34 2.65
C LEU A 212 -2.05 0.75 4.06
N PHE A 213 -2.41 -0.52 4.19
CA PHE A 213 -2.29 -1.28 5.43
C PHE A 213 -1.62 -2.62 5.14
N LEU A 214 -0.47 -2.86 5.77
CA LEU A 214 0.36 -4.04 5.51
C LEU A 214 0.59 -4.85 6.79
N THR A 215 0.69 -6.17 6.65
CA THR A 215 0.98 -7.06 7.79
C THR A 215 2.42 -7.59 7.80
N ASP A 216 3.22 -7.33 6.76
CA ASP A 216 4.62 -7.77 6.68
C ASP A 216 5.54 -6.58 6.38
N TYR A 217 5.76 -6.23 5.10
CA TYR A 217 6.67 -5.14 4.76
C TYR A 217 6.30 -4.34 3.50
N VAL A 218 6.82 -3.11 3.42
CA VAL A 218 6.89 -2.33 2.18
C VAL A 218 8.33 -2.23 1.68
N SER A 219 8.55 -2.44 0.39
CA SER A 219 9.81 -2.17 -0.29
C SER A 219 9.65 -0.97 -1.19
N ILE A 220 10.39 0.10 -0.90
CA ILE A 220 10.40 1.34 -1.66
C ILE A 220 11.71 1.46 -2.43
N SER A 221 11.62 1.65 -3.73
CA SER A 221 12.77 1.88 -4.61
C SER A 221 12.73 3.29 -5.18
N PHE A 222 13.85 4.01 -5.09
CA PHE A 222 14.01 5.30 -5.74
C PHE A 222 14.89 5.15 -6.97
N GLU A 223 14.27 5.17 -8.15
CA GLU A 223 14.98 5.17 -9.43
C GLU A 223 15.22 6.63 -9.84
N GLU A 224 16.43 6.97 -10.27
CA GLU A 224 16.72 8.18 -11.09
C GLU A 224 16.48 9.58 -10.49
N LEU A 225 16.20 9.73 -9.20
CA LEU A 225 16.07 11.07 -8.61
C LEU A 225 17.44 11.77 -8.54
N GLY A 226 17.79 12.60 -9.53
CA GLY A 226 19.01 13.42 -9.51
C GLY A 226 19.11 14.41 -8.33
N LYS A 227 18.02 14.61 -7.56
CA LYS A 227 17.93 15.50 -6.39
C LYS A 227 17.41 14.77 -5.14
N LYS A 228 18.11 13.71 -4.73
CA LYS A 228 17.69 12.74 -3.68
C LYS A 228 17.43 13.34 -2.29
N GLU A 229 18.07 14.45 -1.92
CA GLU A 229 17.93 15.02 -0.56
C GLU A 229 16.52 15.45 -0.20
N LYS A 230 15.75 16.00 -1.16
CA LYS A 230 14.35 16.37 -0.92
C LYS A 230 13.48 15.15 -0.56
N CYS A 231 13.86 13.97 -1.03
CA CYS A 231 13.09 12.75 -0.78
C CYS A 231 13.32 12.20 0.61
N ASN A 232 14.49 12.45 1.22
CA ASN A 232 14.80 11.96 2.55
C ASN A 232 13.85 12.50 3.62
N LYS A 233 13.40 13.76 3.49
CA LYS A 233 12.42 14.33 4.44
C LYS A 233 11.10 13.55 4.42
N HIS A 234 10.59 13.25 3.23
CA HIS A 234 9.33 12.51 3.06
C HIS A 234 9.47 11.04 3.42
N LEU A 235 10.65 10.45 3.18
CA LEU A 235 10.95 9.11 3.68
C LEU A 235 11.00 9.06 5.19
N LEU A 236 11.65 10.02 5.82
CA LEU A 236 11.67 10.12 7.27
C LEU A 236 10.25 10.29 7.82
N GLU A 237 9.41 11.11 7.18
CA GLU A 237 7.99 11.25 7.53
C GLU A 237 7.22 9.92 7.45
N LEU A 238 7.47 9.09 6.43
CA LEU A 238 6.93 7.74 6.34
C LEU A 238 7.41 6.86 7.51
N LEU A 239 8.69 6.91 7.85
CA LEU A 239 9.28 6.11 8.93
C LEU A 239 8.76 6.53 10.31
N ILE A 240 8.51 7.82 10.52
CA ILE A 240 7.99 8.38 11.77
C ILE A 240 6.52 8.02 11.97
N ASN A 241 5.71 8.11 10.90
CA ASN A 241 4.26 8.00 11.02
C ASN A 241 3.71 6.62 10.62
N GLY A 242 4.52 5.78 9.97
CA GLY A 242 4.06 4.52 9.39
C GLY A 242 4.02 3.34 10.34
N GLY A 243 4.54 3.43 11.56
CA GLY A 243 4.68 2.28 12.48
C GLY A 243 3.37 1.56 12.81
N LYS A 244 2.24 2.27 12.75
CA LYS A 244 0.90 1.67 12.96
C LYS A 244 0.44 0.77 11.80
N ASN A 245 0.86 1.07 10.57
CA ASN A 245 0.33 0.47 9.35
C ASN A 245 1.36 -0.38 8.58
N ILE A 246 2.64 -0.23 8.91
CA ILE A 246 3.77 -0.78 8.15
C ILE A 246 4.78 -1.37 9.15
N PRO A 247 4.78 -2.71 9.32
CA PRO A 247 5.67 -3.35 10.31
C PRO A 247 7.15 -3.26 9.94
N GLN A 248 7.45 -3.31 8.64
CA GLN A 248 8.81 -3.22 8.13
C GLN A 248 8.89 -2.39 6.84
N VAL A 249 9.96 -1.60 6.71
CA VAL A 249 10.28 -0.84 5.51
C VAL A 249 11.64 -1.27 4.96
N THR A 250 11.71 -1.54 3.66
CA THR A 250 12.96 -1.66 2.91
C THR A 250 13.09 -0.48 1.96
N ILE A 251 14.11 0.36 2.11
CA ILE A 251 14.39 1.49 1.23
C ILE A 251 15.63 1.18 0.41
N ARG A 252 15.52 1.26 -0.91
CA ARG A 252 16.68 1.23 -1.81
C ARG A 252 17.06 2.66 -2.15
N THR A 253 18.20 3.12 -1.64
CA THR A 253 18.72 4.48 -1.84
C THR A 253 20.25 4.46 -1.90
N GLU A 254 20.86 5.41 -2.56
CA GLU A 254 22.31 5.48 -2.79
C GLU A 254 23.07 6.34 -1.77
N LYS A 255 22.44 6.76 -0.67
CA LYS A 255 23.03 7.78 0.21
C LYS A 255 22.89 7.46 1.70
N GLN A 256 24.01 7.64 2.39
CA GLN A 256 24.16 7.64 3.84
C GLN A 256 23.33 8.74 4.53
N THR A 257 22.97 9.81 3.82
CA THR A 257 22.23 10.95 4.39
C THR A 257 20.88 10.58 4.99
N LEU A 258 20.19 9.55 4.51
CA LEU A 258 18.95 9.08 5.14
C LEU A 258 19.23 8.39 6.47
N LEU A 259 20.30 7.61 6.56
CA LEU A 259 20.72 6.95 7.81
C LEU A 259 21.05 7.99 8.88
N ASP A 260 21.80 9.03 8.52
CA ASP A 260 22.16 10.11 9.44
C ASP A 260 20.91 10.86 9.95
N LEU A 261 19.93 11.09 9.07
CA LEU A 261 18.65 11.69 9.45
C LEU A 261 17.82 10.81 10.40
N ILE A 262 17.84 9.48 10.19
CA ILE A 262 17.16 8.53 11.08
C ILE A 262 17.84 8.53 12.45
N ILE A 263 19.17 8.42 12.50
CA ILE A 263 19.96 8.46 13.74
C ILE A 263 19.64 9.73 14.52
N LYS A 264 19.77 10.89 13.88
CA LYS A 264 19.47 12.19 14.49
C LYS A 264 18.02 12.26 14.99
N HIS A 265 17.06 11.71 14.26
CA HIS A 265 15.66 11.72 14.69
C HIS A 265 15.45 10.88 15.94
N ILE A 266 16.02 9.68 15.98
CA ILE A 266 15.95 8.76 17.14
C ILE A 266 16.55 9.40 18.40
N GLU A 267 17.64 10.16 18.27
CA GLU A 267 18.30 10.84 19.38
C GLU A 267 17.54 12.07 19.90
N THR A 268 16.69 12.68 19.07
CA THR A 268 16.12 14.01 19.36
C THR A 268 14.59 14.07 19.44
N ASN A 269 13.87 12.97 19.19
CA ASN A 269 12.40 12.97 19.18
C ASN A 269 11.82 11.70 19.81
N ASP A 270 10.54 11.74 20.17
CA ASP A 270 9.77 10.54 20.53
C ASP A 270 9.59 9.62 19.31
N CYS A 271 9.89 8.34 19.49
CA CYS A 271 9.82 7.31 18.46
C CYS A 271 8.67 6.32 18.68
N SER A 272 7.66 6.65 19.50
CA SER A 272 6.50 5.80 19.78
C SER A 272 5.73 5.31 18.54
N ASN A 273 5.67 6.12 17.47
CA ASN A 273 5.03 5.75 16.19
C ASN A 273 6.02 5.29 15.11
N PHE A 274 7.31 5.23 15.44
CA PHE A 274 8.38 4.97 14.50
C PHE A 274 8.38 3.51 14.05
N ILE A 275 8.68 3.28 12.78
CA ILE A 275 8.77 1.93 12.22
C ILE A 275 9.95 1.19 12.86
N SER A 276 9.67 0.08 13.52
CA SER A 276 10.66 -0.67 14.30
C SER A 276 11.62 -1.49 13.43
N ASN A 277 11.26 -1.86 12.20
CA ASN A 277 12.13 -2.64 11.31
C ASN A 277 12.41 -1.90 10.01
N ILE A 278 13.61 -1.35 9.87
CA ILE A 278 14.01 -0.59 8.67
C ILE A 278 15.22 -1.25 8.04
N LYS A 279 15.18 -1.45 6.73
CA LYS A 279 16.28 -1.97 5.92
C LYS A 279 16.64 -0.95 4.86
N ILE A 280 17.84 -0.40 4.88
CA ILE A 280 18.34 0.53 3.87
C ILE A 280 19.36 -0.23 3.00
N VAL A 281 19.08 -0.34 1.71
CA VAL A 281 19.95 -1.01 0.73
C VAL A 281 20.65 0.07 -0.09
N ASP A 282 21.97 0.18 0.11
CA ASP A 282 22.84 1.11 -0.57
C ASP A 282 23.63 0.43 -1.70
N ARG A 283 23.41 0.93 -2.92
CA ARG A 283 24.04 0.44 -4.16
C ARG A 283 25.20 1.33 -4.63
N SER A 284 25.49 2.43 -3.94
CA SER A 284 26.40 3.49 -4.43
C SER A 284 27.88 3.18 -4.29
N LYS A 285 28.29 2.17 -3.52
CA LYS A 285 29.70 1.94 -3.18
C LYS A 285 30.13 0.50 -3.42
N SER A 286 31.16 0.30 -4.25
CA SER A 286 32.17 -0.71 -3.92
C SER A 286 33.01 -0.12 -2.79
N LEU A 287 33.02 -0.76 -1.62
CA LEU A 287 33.96 -0.36 -0.56
C LEU A 287 35.37 -0.65 -1.07
N ASN A 288 36.03 0.37 -1.61
CA ASN A 288 37.46 0.31 -1.90
C ASN A 288 38.22 0.36 -0.57
N GLY A 289 38.31 -0.80 0.09
CA GLY A 289 39.45 -1.12 0.97
C GLY A 289 39.36 -0.81 2.46
N GLN A 290 38.25 -0.33 3.05
CA GLN A 290 38.20 -0.11 4.51
C GLN A 290 36.97 -0.72 5.18
N HIS A 291 37.26 -1.69 6.05
CA HIS A 291 36.39 -2.40 6.99
C HIS A 291 35.30 -3.28 6.39
N THR A 292 35.56 -4.59 6.38
CA THR A 292 34.55 -5.63 6.20
C THR A 292 33.63 -5.64 7.43
N PRO A 293 32.31 -5.40 7.29
CA PRO A 293 31.39 -5.44 8.42
C PRO A 293 31.38 -6.84 9.05
N ILE A 294 31.47 -6.92 10.38
CA ILE A 294 31.33 -8.19 11.10
C ILE A 294 29.84 -8.55 11.16
N LYS A 295 29.45 -9.60 10.45
CA LYS A 295 28.07 -10.08 10.40
C LYS A 295 27.52 -10.33 11.80
N GLY A 296 26.31 -9.83 12.08
CA GLY A 296 25.57 -10.08 13.32
C GLY A 296 25.89 -9.18 14.52
N LYS A 297 26.87 -8.28 14.43
CA LYS A 297 27.12 -7.28 15.49
C LYS A 297 26.55 -5.91 15.09
N PRO A 298 25.82 -5.21 15.98
CA PRO A 298 25.39 -3.85 15.70
C PRO A 298 26.61 -2.92 15.64
N ILE A 299 26.62 -2.02 14.67
CA ILE A 299 27.59 -0.93 14.56
C ILE A 299 27.18 0.28 15.42
N TYR A 300 25.88 0.45 15.67
CA TYR A 300 25.35 1.46 16.59
C TYR A 300 24.24 0.88 17.46
N ILE A 301 24.19 1.32 18.71
CA ILE A 301 23.09 1.10 19.64
C ILE A 301 22.68 2.48 20.13
N ILE A 302 21.45 2.88 19.83
CA ILE A 302 20.92 4.20 20.15
C ILE A 302 19.75 4.01 21.10
N ARG A 303 19.78 4.65 22.26
CA ARG A 303 18.63 4.71 23.18
C ARG A 303 17.80 5.93 22.83
N ASN A 304 16.48 5.76 22.75
CA ASN A 304 15.62 6.91 22.55
C ASN A 304 15.57 7.76 23.82
N THR A 305 15.84 9.05 23.68
CA THR A 305 15.98 9.98 24.82
C THR A 305 14.65 10.25 25.52
N PHE A 306 13.52 10.07 24.82
CA PHE A 306 12.16 10.31 25.31
C PHE A 306 11.49 9.03 25.83
N ASN A 307 11.94 7.87 25.35
CA ASN A 307 11.55 6.55 25.84
C ASN A 307 12.80 5.67 26.00
N PRO A 308 13.46 5.71 27.17
CA PRO A 308 14.71 4.97 27.43
C PRO A 308 14.58 3.45 27.30
N GLU A 309 13.35 2.90 27.39
CA GLU A 309 13.07 1.48 27.20
C GLU A 309 13.16 1.08 25.72
N MET A 310 13.03 2.04 24.80
CA MET A 310 13.14 1.80 23.36
C MET A 310 14.60 1.93 22.90
N ILE A 311 15.14 0.84 22.36
CA ILE A 311 16.51 0.75 21.86
C ILE A 311 16.50 0.45 20.37
N PHE A 312 17.31 1.19 19.61
CA PHE A 312 17.54 0.96 18.20
C PHE A 312 18.93 0.38 17.96
N LYS A 313 18.98 -0.81 17.34
CA LYS A 313 20.21 -1.48 16.94
C LYS A 313 20.40 -1.34 15.44
N ILE A 314 21.53 -0.79 15.01
CA ILE A 314 21.88 -0.63 13.60
C ILE A 314 22.95 -1.66 13.24
N TYR A 315 22.66 -2.49 12.26
CA TYR A 315 23.55 -3.49 11.70
C TYR A 315 23.97 -3.03 10.31
N CYS A 316 25.19 -3.36 9.89
CA CYS A 316 25.65 -3.17 8.52
C CYS A 316 26.16 -4.52 8.01
N GLU A 317 25.64 -4.95 6.85
CA GLU A 317 26.04 -6.18 6.20
C GLU A 317 26.38 -5.92 4.74
N MET A 318 27.40 -6.62 4.23
CA MET A 318 27.71 -6.63 2.81
C MET A 318 26.99 -7.82 2.16
N HIS A 319 26.15 -7.52 1.16
CA HIS A 319 25.45 -8.50 0.33
C HIS A 319 26.04 -8.53 -1.08
N TRP A 320 25.94 -9.70 -1.72
CA TRP A 320 26.25 -10.04 -3.12
C TRP A 320 26.59 -8.83 -4.01
N GLY A 321 27.87 -8.71 -4.41
CA GLY A 321 28.32 -7.67 -5.34
C GLY A 321 28.55 -6.29 -4.70
N ASN A 322 29.10 -6.25 -3.48
CA ASN A 322 29.43 -5.02 -2.74
C ASN A 322 28.22 -4.14 -2.35
N ILE A 323 27.02 -4.71 -2.26
CA ILE A 323 25.83 -3.95 -1.83
C ILE A 323 25.85 -3.83 -0.31
N LEU A 324 25.81 -2.61 0.22
CA LEU A 324 25.70 -2.37 1.65
C LEU A 324 24.24 -2.40 2.09
N VAL A 325 23.97 -3.08 3.19
CA VAL A 325 22.64 -3.20 3.76
C VAL A 325 22.69 -2.79 5.22
N TYR A 326 22.05 -1.68 5.54
CA TYR A 326 21.84 -1.25 6.92
C TYR A 326 20.50 -1.79 7.41
N THR A 327 20.49 -2.48 8.55
CA THR A 327 19.26 -2.93 9.21
C THR A 327 19.13 -2.21 10.54
N ILE A 328 18.03 -1.52 10.76
CA ILE A 328 17.71 -0.81 12.01
C ILE A 328 16.56 -1.57 12.65
N LYS A 329 16.77 -2.04 13.89
CA LYS A 329 15.76 -2.74 14.69
C LYS A 329 15.47 -1.97 15.97
N GLY A 330 14.23 -1.55 16.15
CA GLY A 330 13.69 -0.99 17.39
C GLY A 330 13.14 -2.12 18.27
N GLU A 331 13.57 -2.17 19.52
CA GLU A 331 13.16 -3.15 20.53
C GLU A 331 12.77 -2.40 21.80
N ILE A 332 11.74 -2.87 22.50
CA ILE A 332 11.39 -2.40 23.85
C ILE A 332 12.06 -3.36 24.83
N LEU A 333 12.82 -2.82 25.79
CA LEU A 333 13.40 -3.61 26.86
C LEU A 333 12.28 -4.25 27.71
N PRO A 334 12.40 -5.54 28.06
CA PRO A 334 11.40 -6.25 28.85
C PRO A 334 11.30 -5.75 30.29
#